data_AF-A0AAD4G7G6-F1
#
_entry.id   AF-A0AAD4G7G6-F1
#
_cell.length_a   1.000
_cell.length_b   1.000
_cell.length_c   1.000
_cell.angle_alpha   90.00
_cell.angle_beta   90.00
_cell.angle_gamma   90.00
#
_symmetry.space_group_name_H-M   'P 1'
#
loop_
_entity.id
_entity.type
_entity.pdbx_description
1 polymer ?
#
loop_
_entity_poly.entity_id
_entity_poly.type
_entity_poly.pdbx_seq_one_letter_code
_entity_poly.pdbx_strand_id
1 'polypeptide(L)'
;MSLVIWIAIYVKFLAHLKAYVDDSYSFERADNMKFYPPYNKWFPRKQTDLLLLWDGIGLPHDEPKQVFGDTLEVIGFIVGPNAMSVLFPEDKRAELLVRIRTFAVVGKRWPLREVLRIAGWCNWAFNVFYLLPPGLSALYEKVSGKTNMFAGVSVNTTVVRELGWLAVTWNTCPGSVFSTHVLGNLQTLKSPSFSLTLLHPATLTCAWYTWQHRDNPVVKRTLAGRLRRARQQPSRKPPLDLTILHRVLHPPMQSALHDDLLFAALLASGFYALMRLVDAASFSFNLPTHKTLKVGHGNTIMVRSFHGGVDPLPVIDQYIHSRDHLFYFSPELWLTSERRIPTRAWFTRRLHNACGSEFTGHSMRAGGATALAMAGTPPHVIQAIGRWSSDEWQKYVRKHPYLQQALLHGSPPASA
;
A
#
# COMPACT_ATOMS: atom_id res chain seq x y z
N MET A 1 -15.28 -22.09 -14.43
CA MET A 1 -15.61 -20.76 -15.01
C MET A 1 -14.43 -20.05 -15.69
N SER A 2 -13.23 -19.98 -15.12
CA SER A 2 -12.13 -19.14 -15.67
C SER A 2 -11.76 -19.39 -17.13
N LEU A 3 -11.68 -20.65 -17.58
CA LEU A 3 -11.40 -20.98 -18.98
C LEU A 3 -12.54 -20.54 -19.92
N VAL A 4 -13.80 -20.74 -19.52
CA VAL A 4 -14.97 -20.33 -20.29
C VAL A 4 -15.00 -18.80 -20.48
N ILE A 5 -14.68 -18.05 -19.42
CA ILE A 5 -14.57 -16.59 -19.48
C ILE A 5 -13.39 -16.16 -20.36
N TRP A 6 -12.28 -16.88 -20.34
CA TRP A 6 -11.16 -16.62 -21.25
C TRP A 6 -11.59 -16.82 -22.72
N ILE A 7 -12.30 -17.90 -23.05
CA ILE A 7 -12.83 -18.14 -24.39
C ILE A 7 -13.80 -17.02 -24.79
N ALA A 8 -14.72 -16.65 -23.90
CA ALA A 8 -15.67 -15.56 -24.13
C ALA A 8 -14.96 -14.25 -24.50
N ILE A 9 -13.91 -13.88 -23.78
CA ILE A 9 -13.19 -12.61 -23.99
C ILE A 9 -12.27 -12.66 -25.21
N TYR A 10 -11.45 -13.70 -25.34
CA TYR A 10 -10.34 -13.74 -26.30
C TYR A 10 -10.67 -14.46 -27.62
N VAL A 11 -11.67 -15.34 -27.62
CA VAL A 11 -12.08 -16.10 -28.81
C VAL A 11 -13.40 -15.58 -29.36
N LYS A 12 -14.37 -15.30 -28.48
CA LYS A 12 -15.68 -14.74 -28.87
C LYS A 12 -15.73 -13.21 -28.81
N PHE A 13 -14.63 -12.56 -28.43
CA PHE A 13 -14.49 -11.10 -28.38
C PHE A 13 -15.59 -10.38 -27.57
N LEU A 14 -16.10 -11.02 -26.51
CA LEU A 14 -17.07 -10.42 -25.58
C LEU A 14 -16.36 -9.45 -24.64
N ALA A 15 -16.13 -8.24 -25.17
CA ALA A 15 -15.46 -7.17 -24.45
C ALA A 15 -16.21 -6.77 -23.17
N HIS A 16 -15.44 -6.41 -22.14
CA HIS A 16 -15.93 -5.95 -20.84
C HIS A 16 -16.72 -6.99 -20.02
N LEU A 17 -16.70 -8.26 -20.40
CA LEU A 17 -17.19 -9.34 -19.54
C LEU A 17 -16.34 -9.42 -18.26
N LYS A 18 -17.02 -9.47 -17.12
CA LYS A 18 -16.43 -9.63 -15.79
C LYS A 18 -16.96 -10.91 -15.16
N ALA A 19 -16.15 -11.53 -14.33
CA ALA A 19 -16.52 -12.70 -13.55
C ALA A 19 -16.03 -12.54 -12.12
N TYR A 20 -16.88 -12.89 -11.16
CA TYR A 20 -16.55 -12.96 -9.75
C TYR A 20 -17.11 -14.26 -9.18
N VAL A 21 -16.21 -15.18 -8.82
CA VAL A 21 -16.55 -16.55 -8.43
C VAL A 21 -17.41 -17.21 -9.52
N ASP A 22 -18.72 -17.35 -9.30
CA ASP A 22 -19.67 -17.98 -10.23
C ASP A 22 -20.53 -16.96 -10.99
N ASP A 23 -20.49 -15.68 -10.59
CA ASP A 23 -21.29 -14.62 -11.21
C ASP A 23 -20.54 -13.99 -12.39
N SER A 24 -21.22 -13.85 -13.52
CA SER A 24 -20.72 -13.17 -14.72
C SER A 24 -21.58 -11.96 -15.05
N TYR A 25 -20.98 -10.81 -15.33
CA TYR A 25 -21.69 -9.56 -15.59
C TYR A 25 -20.98 -8.70 -16.63
N SER A 26 -21.75 -7.90 -17.36
CA SER A 26 -21.26 -6.95 -18.36
C SER A 26 -22.28 -5.82 -18.54
N PHE A 27 -22.05 -4.95 -19.52
CA PHE A 27 -22.96 -3.90 -19.93
C PHE A 27 -23.14 -3.91 -21.44
N GLU A 28 -24.27 -3.40 -21.90
CA GLU A 28 -24.63 -3.27 -23.30
C GLU A 28 -25.51 -2.03 -23.48
N ARG A 29 -25.56 -1.48 -24.69
CA ARG A 29 -26.51 -0.41 -25.01
C ARG A 29 -27.93 -0.97 -25.05
N ALA A 30 -28.91 -0.19 -24.59
CA ALA A 30 -30.33 -0.61 -24.53
C ALA A 30 -30.91 -0.95 -25.92
N ASP A 31 -30.39 -0.36 -26.99
CA ASP A 31 -30.78 -0.64 -28.38
C ASP A 31 -30.12 -1.89 -28.97
N ASN A 32 -29.10 -2.46 -28.31
CA ASN A 32 -28.34 -3.58 -28.81
C ASN A 32 -28.80 -4.92 -28.19
N MET A 33 -29.97 -5.36 -28.64
CA MET A 33 -30.62 -6.58 -28.18
C MET A 33 -30.47 -7.71 -29.22
N LYS A 34 -30.52 -8.96 -28.75
CA LYS A 34 -30.53 -10.17 -29.60
C LYS A 34 -31.52 -11.17 -29.02
N PHE A 35 -32.28 -11.80 -29.92
CA PHE A 35 -33.24 -12.83 -29.53
C PHE A 35 -32.50 -14.12 -29.19
N TYR A 36 -32.85 -14.74 -28.06
CA TYR A 36 -32.31 -16.00 -27.60
C TYR A 36 -33.38 -17.10 -27.66
N PRO A 37 -33.33 -17.99 -28.67
CA PRO A 37 -34.38 -18.99 -28.91
C PRO A 37 -34.66 -19.95 -27.75
N PRO A 38 -33.66 -20.47 -27.01
CA PRO A 38 -33.92 -21.45 -25.93
C PRO A 38 -34.84 -20.94 -24.82
N TYR A 39 -34.84 -19.62 -24.57
CA TYR A 39 -35.74 -18.98 -23.59
C TYR A 39 -36.84 -18.14 -24.24
N ASN A 40 -36.95 -18.15 -25.58
CA ASN A 40 -37.92 -17.35 -26.34
C ASN A 40 -37.96 -15.87 -25.91
N LYS A 41 -36.78 -15.27 -25.66
CA LYS A 41 -36.67 -13.95 -25.02
C LYS A 41 -35.56 -13.11 -25.61
N TRP A 42 -35.75 -11.80 -25.61
CA TRP A 42 -34.73 -10.83 -26.01
C TRP A 42 -33.83 -10.50 -24.83
N PHE A 43 -32.52 -10.61 -25.04
CA PHE A 43 -31.49 -10.22 -24.08
C PHE A 43 -30.53 -9.23 -24.73
N PRO A 44 -29.74 -8.48 -23.92
CA PRO A 44 -28.57 -7.77 -24.42
C PRO A 44 -27.70 -8.66 -25.29
N ARG A 45 -27.16 -8.11 -26.39
CA ARG A 45 -26.41 -8.91 -27.39
C ARG A 45 -25.26 -9.70 -26.75
N LYS A 46 -24.41 -9.07 -25.93
CA LYS A 46 -23.31 -9.77 -25.25
C LYS A 46 -23.78 -10.89 -24.32
N GLN A 47 -24.92 -10.71 -23.64
CA GLN A 47 -25.49 -11.74 -22.78
C GLN A 47 -25.96 -12.92 -23.63
N THR A 48 -26.66 -12.64 -24.74
CA THR A 48 -27.10 -13.68 -25.69
C THR A 48 -25.91 -14.44 -26.28
N ASP A 49 -24.85 -13.73 -26.68
CA ASP A 49 -23.66 -14.35 -27.26
C ASP A 49 -22.90 -15.20 -26.23
N LEU A 50 -22.97 -14.84 -24.94
CA LEU A 50 -22.44 -15.66 -23.85
C LEU A 50 -23.28 -16.93 -23.63
N LEU A 51 -24.61 -16.81 -23.65
CA LEU A 51 -25.51 -17.97 -23.54
C LEU A 51 -25.29 -18.95 -24.70
N LEU A 52 -25.19 -18.45 -25.94
CA LEU A 52 -24.87 -19.28 -27.11
C LEU A 52 -23.49 -19.96 -27.00
N LEU A 53 -22.51 -19.30 -26.37
CA LEU A 53 -21.23 -19.95 -26.07
C LEU A 53 -21.41 -21.10 -25.07
N TRP A 54 -22.20 -20.88 -24.02
CA TRP A 54 -22.50 -21.90 -23.01
C TRP A 54 -23.23 -23.09 -23.62
N ASP A 55 -24.20 -22.86 -24.50
CA ASP A 55 -24.88 -23.92 -25.26
C ASP A 55 -23.88 -24.73 -26.10
N GLY A 56 -22.98 -24.03 -26.80
CA GLY A 56 -21.98 -24.66 -27.67
C GLY A 56 -20.97 -25.55 -26.93
N ILE A 57 -20.77 -25.34 -25.62
CA ILE A 57 -19.87 -26.15 -24.78
C ILE A 57 -20.63 -27.06 -23.81
N GLY A 58 -21.97 -27.07 -23.85
CA GLY A 58 -22.81 -27.84 -22.93
C GLY A 58 -22.76 -27.38 -21.47
N LEU A 59 -22.49 -26.09 -21.20
CA LEU A 59 -22.52 -25.54 -19.85
C LEU A 59 -23.98 -25.28 -19.43
N PRO A 60 -24.47 -25.83 -18.31
CA PRO A 60 -25.85 -25.63 -17.88
C PRO A 60 -26.09 -24.20 -17.41
N HIS A 61 -27.27 -23.66 -17.72
CA HIS A 61 -27.71 -22.33 -17.32
C HIS A 61 -29.25 -22.28 -17.21
N ASP A 62 -29.75 -21.39 -16.35
CA ASP A 62 -31.19 -21.25 -16.06
C ASP A 62 -31.69 -19.83 -16.34
N GLU A 63 -32.88 -19.70 -16.93
CA GLU A 63 -33.48 -18.41 -17.30
C GLU A 63 -33.65 -17.46 -16.11
N PRO A 64 -34.14 -17.88 -14.92
CA PRO A 64 -34.34 -16.96 -13.80
C PRO A 64 -33.04 -16.29 -13.30
N LYS A 65 -31.88 -16.87 -13.61
CA LYS A 65 -30.56 -16.30 -13.26
C LYS A 65 -30.06 -15.31 -14.31
N GLN A 66 -30.70 -15.24 -15.49
CA GLN A 66 -30.33 -14.35 -16.59
C GLN A 66 -31.00 -12.99 -16.43
N VAL A 67 -30.48 -12.17 -15.52
CA VAL A 67 -31.03 -10.84 -15.21
C VAL A 67 -30.35 -9.74 -16.03
N PHE A 68 -31.13 -8.76 -16.49
CA PHE A 68 -30.62 -7.53 -17.11
C PHE A 68 -31.60 -6.37 -16.86
N GLY A 69 -31.09 -5.14 -16.94
CA GLY A 69 -31.89 -3.93 -16.75
C GLY A 69 -31.01 -2.69 -16.56
N ASP A 70 -31.64 -1.53 -16.45
CA ASP A 70 -30.96 -0.24 -16.22
C ASP A 70 -30.31 -0.15 -14.83
N THR A 71 -30.75 -0.99 -13.90
CA THR A 71 -30.19 -1.11 -12.54
C THR A 71 -30.30 -2.57 -12.10
N LEU A 72 -29.22 -3.11 -11.54
CA LEU A 72 -29.15 -4.52 -11.13
C LEU A 72 -28.55 -4.67 -9.74
N GLU A 73 -29.01 -5.67 -9.00
CA GLU A 73 -28.34 -6.10 -7.78
C GLU A 73 -27.13 -6.97 -8.14
N VAL A 74 -25.92 -6.50 -7.81
CA VAL A 74 -24.65 -7.19 -8.07
C VAL A 74 -23.92 -7.37 -6.75
N ILE A 75 -23.71 -8.63 -6.33
CA ILE A 75 -23.06 -8.98 -5.06
C ILE A 75 -23.77 -8.31 -3.86
N GLY A 76 -25.10 -8.16 -3.96
CA GLY A 76 -25.94 -7.54 -2.93
C GLY A 76 -25.96 -6.01 -2.93
N PHE A 77 -25.46 -5.35 -3.97
CA PHE A 77 -25.53 -3.89 -4.13
C PHE A 77 -26.32 -3.50 -5.35
N ILE A 78 -27.08 -2.42 -5.26
CA ILE A 78 -27.86 -1.87 -6.37
C ILE A 78 -26.92 -1.03 -7.24
N VAL A 79 -26.60 -1.51 -8.44
CA VAL A 79 -25.68 -0.87 -9.38
C VAL A 79 -26.47 -0.23 -10.51
N GLY A 80 -26.38 1.10 -10.61
CA GLY A 80 -26.95 1.90 -11.69
C GLY A 80 -25.86 2.43 -12.61
N PRO A 81 -25.51 1.73 -13.71
CA PRO A 81 -24.43 2.18 -14.61
C PRO A 81 -24.71 3.53 -15.27
N ASN A 82 -25.97 3.84 -15.59
CA ASN A 82 -26.35 5.12 -16.21
C ASN A 82 -26.21 6.30 -15.24
N ALA A 83 -26.60 6.09 -13.97
CA ALA A 83 -26.44 7.08 -12.90
C ALA A 83 -25.03 7.08 -12.30
N MET A 84 -24.16 6.16 -12.76
CA MET A 84 -22.84 5.92 -12.19
C MET A 84 -22.90 5.77 -10.65
N SER A 85 -23.83 4.95 -10.15
CA SER A 85 -24.07 4.78 -8.72
C SER A 85 -23.98 3.32 -8.26
N VAL A 86 -23.51 3.14 -7.02
CA VAL A 86 -23.64 1.88 -6.28
C VAL A 86 -24.30 2.21 -4.95
N LEU A 87 -25.51 1.69 -4.77
CA LEU A 87 -26.34 1.92 -3.61
C LEU A 87 -26.41 0.64 -2.77
N PHE A 88 -26.52 0.86 -1.47
CA PHE A 88 -26.75 -0.21 -0.51
C PHE A 88 -28.26 -0.40 -0.36
N PRO A 89 -28.80 -1.63 -0.55
CA PRO A 89 -30.23 -1.89 -0.43
C PRO A 89 -30.78 -1.38 0.92
N GLU A 90 -31.92 -0.71 0.87
CA GLU A 90 -32.47 0.01 2.03
C GLU A 90 -32.99 -0.94 3.13
N ASP A 91 -33.55 -2.08 2.72
CA ASP A 91 -33.93 -3.19 3.61
C ASP A 91 -32.71 -3.75 4.36
N LYS A 92 -31.61 -3.99 3.65
CA LYS A 92 -30.34 -4.47 4.24
C LYS A 92 -29.71 -3.42 5.14
N ARG A 93 -29.88 -2.14 4.79
CA ARG A 93 -29.41 -1.02 5.63
C ARG A 93 -30.15 -1.01 6.96
N ALA A 94 -31.49 -1.09 6.91
CA ALA A 94 -32.32 -1.14 8.10
C ALA A 94 -31.97 -2.36 8.98
N GLU A 95 -31.81 -3.54 8.38
CA GLU A 95 -31.43 -4.76 9.10
C GLU A 95 -30.07 -4.62 9.81
N LEU A 96 -29.06 -4.07 9.13
CA LEU A 96 -27.73 -3.86 9.71
C LEU A 96 -27.76 -2.83 10.85
N LEU A 97 -28.51 -1.74 10.71
CA LEU A 97 -28.66 -0.73 11.76
C LEU A 97 -29.31 -1.30 13.02
N VAL A 98 -30.36 -2.12 12.86
CA VAL A 98 -30.99 -2.83 13.99
C VAL A 98 -29.98 -3.73 14.69
N ARG A 99 -29.24 -4.55 13.93
CA ARG A 99 -28.22 -5.46 14.49
C ARG A 99 -27.13 -4.73 15.26
N ILE A 100 -26.65 -3.60 14.74
CA ILE A 100 -25.63 -2.79 15.41
C ILE A 100 -26.16 -2.25 16.73
N ARG A 101 -27.39 -1.71 16.75
CA ARG A 101 -28.02 -1.19 17.98
C ARG A 101 -28.22 -2.28 19.02
N THR A 102 -28.64 -3.49 18.62
CA THR A 102 -28.82 -4.63 19.53
C THR A 102 -27.49 -5.13 20.12
N PHE A 103 -26.40 -5.03 19.34
CA PHE A 103 -25.07 -5.47 19.74
C PHE A 103 -24.33 -4.46 20.62
N ALA A 104 -24.38 -3.17 20.25
CA ALA A 104 -23.62 -2.08 20.83
C ALA A 104 -24.20 -1.58 22.17
N VAL A 105 -24.34 -2.49 23.13
CA VAL A 105 -24.79 -2.20 24.50
C VAL A 105 -23.62 -2.41 25.47
N VAL A 106 -23.28 -1.38 26.25
CA VAL A 106 -22.17 -1.42 27.21
C VAL A 106 -22.38 -2.55 28.22
N GLY A 107 -21.33 -3.34 28.48
CA GLY A 107 -21.37 -4.45 29.44
C GLY A 107 -21.95 -5.75 28.87
N LYS A 108 -22.66 -5.72 27.73
CA LYS A 108 -23.16 -6.92 27.07
C LYS A 108 -22.00 -7.80 26.59
N ARG A 109 -22.15 -9.11 26.73
CA ARG A 109 -21.18 -10.11 26.27
C ARG A 109 -21.76 -10.90 25.11
N TRP A 110 -20.95 -11.09 24.08
CA TRP A 110 -21.32 -11.85 22.88
C TRP A 110 -20.29 -12.93 22.60
N PRO A 111 -20.70 -14.13 22.17
CA PRO A 111 -19.75 -15.11 21.63
C PRO A 111 -18.91 -14.50 20.52
N LEU A 112 -17.61 -14.83 20.45
CA LEU A 112 -16.70 -14.32 19.43
C LEU A 112 -17.27 -14.47 18.00
N ARG A 113 -17.96 -15.58 17.70
CA ARG A 113 -18.63 -15.78 16.41
C ARG A 113 -19.64 -14.68 16.06
N GLU A 114 -20.41 -14.17 17.03
CA GLU A 114 -21.41 -13.11 16.80
C GLU A 114 -20.73 -11.76 16.60
N VAL A 115 -19.62 -11.52 17.30
CA VAL A 115 -18.78 -10.33 17.10
C VAL A 115 -18.21 -10.31 15.68
N LEU A 116 -17.67 -11.44 15.23
CA LEU A 116 -17.14 -11.60 13.87
C LEU A 116 -18.24 -11.51 12.82
N ARG A 117 -19.45 -12.01 13.11
CA ARG A 117 -20.60 -11.90 12.21
C ARG A 117 -20.99 -10.44 11.95
N ILE A 118 -21.02 -9.61 13.00
CA ILE A 118 -21.28 -8.18 12.85
C ILE A 118 -20.14 -7.47 12.13
N ALA A 119 -18.88 -7.78 12.46
CA ALA A 119 -17.73 -7.23 11.75
C ALA A 119 -17.79 -7.57 10.24
N GLY A 120 -18.20 -8.80 9.90
CA GLY A 120 -18.40 -9.25 8.51
C GLY A 120 -19.50 -8.47 7.79
N TRP A 121 -20.64 -8.27 8.43
CA TRP A 121 -21.74 -7.46 7.87
C TRP A 121 -21.34 -6.00 7.64
N CYS A 122 -20.63 -5.40 8.60
CA CYS A 122 -20.10 -4.05 8.43
C CYS A 122 -19.08 -3.97 7.29
N ASN A 123 -18.18 -4.96 7.16
CA ASN A 123 -17.23 -5.05 6.04
C ASN A 123 -17.90 -5.17 4.68
N TRP A 124 -19.00 -5.93 4.60
CA TRP A 124 -19.78 -6.00 3.38
C TRP A 124 -20.31 -4.62 2.99
N ALA A 125 -20.89 -3.86 3.93
CA ALA A 125 -21.34 -2.50 3.68
C ALA A 125 -20.22 -1.51 3.31
N PHE A 126 -18.98 -1.71 3.77
CA PHE A 126 -17.85 -0.84 3.40
C PHE A 126 -17.48 -0.86 1.92
N ASN A 127 -17.97 -1.83 1.12
CA ASN A 127 -17.82 -1.78 -0.33
C ASN A 127 -18.53 -0.56 -0.94
N VAL A 128 -19.62 -0.10 -0.33
CA VAL A 128 -20.32 1.14 -0.71
C VAL A 128 -19.83 2.31 0.14
N PHE A 129 -19.55 2.07 1.41
CA PHE A 129 -19.19 3.11 2.38
C PHE A 129 -17.73 3.00 2.80
N TYR A 130 -16.84 3.21 1.83
CA TYR A 130 -15.39 2.96 1.94
C TYR A 130 -14.67 3.81 3.01
N LEU A 131 -15.30 4.86 3.53
CA LEU A 131 -14.75 5.73 4.58
C LEU A 131 -15.15 5.30 6.01
N LEU A 132 -16.09 4.36 6.15
CA LEU A 132 -16.58 3.89 7.45
C LEU A 132 -15.80 2.74 8.13
N PRO A 133 -14.78 2.07 7.52
CA PRO A 133 -13.95 1.08 8.21
C PRO A 133 -13.37 1.48 9.57
N PRO A 134 -13.04 2.77 9.86
CA PRO A 134 -12.58 3.16 11.19
C PRO A 134 -13.56 2.81 12.33
N GLY A 135 -14.86 2.68 12.04
CA GLY A 135 -15.89 2.33 13.03
C GLY A 135 -15.83 0.89 13.56
N LEU A 136 -14.88 0.06 13.09
CA LEU A 136 -14.62 -1.29 13.63
C LEU A 136 -13.29 -1.40 14.37
N SER A 137 -12.54 -0.32 14.56
CA SER A 137 -11.16 -0.39 15.08
C SER A 137 -11.09 -0.99 16.48
N ALA A 138 -11.91 -0.47 17.40
CA ALA A 138 -12.03 -0.98 18.77
C ALA A 138 -12.60 -2.40 18.80
N LEU A 139 -13.48 -2.74 17.85
CA LEU A 139 -14.02 -4.10 17.73
C LEU A 139 -12.91 -5.09 17.36
N TYR A 140 -12.07 -4.74 16.38
CA TYR A 140 -10.93 -5.56 15.95
C TYR A 140 -9.85 -5.71 17.01
N GLU A 141 -9.53 -4.64 17.72
CA GLU A 141 -8.64 -4.69 18.87
C GLU A 141 -9.17 -5.65 19.93
N LYS A 142 -10.49 -5.61 20.19
CA LYS A 142 -11.15 -6.50 21.16
C LYS A 142 -11.11 -7.97 20.77
N VAL A 143 -11.10 -8.31 19.49
CA VAL A 143 -11.06 -9.70 19.00
C VAL A 143 -9.65 -10.20 18.69
N SER A 144 -8.66 -9.31 18.69
CA SER A 144 -7.26 -9.64 18.41
C SER A 144 -6.76 -10.76 19.32
N GLY A 145 -6.15 -11.78 18.71
CA GLY A 145 -5.60 -12.95 19.42
C GLY A 145 -6.62 -13.94 19.97
N LYS A 146 -7.93 -13.72 19.79
CA LYS A 146 -8.97 -14.65 20.25
C LYS A 146 -9.27 -15.71 19.19
N THR A 147 -9.23 -16.97 19.59
CA THR A 147 -9.45 -18.13 18.70
C THR A 147 -10.70 -18.94 19.06
N ASN A 148 -11.13 -18.93 20.34
CA ASN A 148 -12.32 -19.65 20.77
C ASN A 148 -13.61 -18.92 20.34
N MET A 149 -14.33 -19.50 19.40
CA MET A 149 -15.55 -18.94 18.80
C MET A 149 -16.71 -18.76 19.78
N PHE A 150 -16.74 -19.51 20.88
CA PHE A 150 -17.79 -19.45 21.91
C PHE A 150 -17.41 -18.53 23.08
N ALA A 151 -16.16 -18.06 23.13
CA ALA A 151 -15.71 -17.18 24.20
C ALA A 151 -16.47 -15.84 24.17
N GLY A 152 -16.99 -15.44 25.34
CA GLY A 152 -17.71 -14.18 25.47
C GLY A 152 -16.79 -12.97 25.40
N VAL A 153 -17.02 -12.09 24.44
CA VAL A 153 -16.35 -10.79 24.27
C VAL A 153 -17.25 -9.70 24.82
N SER A 154 -16.71 -8.89 25.75
CA SER A 154 -17.45 -7.77 26.33
C SER A 154 -17.44 -6.53 25.44
N VAL A 155 -18.59 -5.88 25.30
CA VAL A 155 -18.74 -4.60 24.62
C VAL A 155 -18.42 -3.47 25.60
N ASN A 156 -17.43 -2.64 25.28
CA ASN A 156 -17.06 -1.46 26.09
C ASN A 156 -17.58 -0.18 25.44
N THR A 157 -17.45 0.93 26.17
CA THR A 157 -17.85 2.28 25.72
C THR A 157 -17.21 2.68 24.39
N THR A 158 -15.95 2.29 24.14
CA THR A 158 -15.26 2.56 22.86
C THR A 158 -15.94 1.85 21.69
N VAL A 159 -16.28 0.56 21.83
CA VAL A 159 -16.99 -0.21 20.80
C VAL A 159 -18.38 0.38 20.55
N VAL A 160 -19.10 0.76 21.61
CA VAL A 160 -20.42 1.41 21.46
C VAL A 160 -20.32 2.73 20.72
N ARG A 161 -19.33 3.56 21.08
CA ARG A 161 -19.09 4.85 20.43
C ARG A 161 -18.78 4.71 18.94
N GLU A 162 -17.87 3.80 18.59
CA GLU A 162 -17.47 3.60 17.19
C GLU A 162 -18.59 3.03 16.33
N LEU A 163 -19.29 1.99 16.82
CA LEU A 163 -20.43 1.41 16.12
C LEU A 163 -21.63 2.37 16.06
N GLY A 164 -21.82 3.19 17.09
CA GLY A 164 -22.82 4.26 17.12
C GLY A 164 -22.53 5.34 16.08
N TRP A 165 -21.28 5.82 15.99
CA TRP A 165 -20.84 6.73 14.93
C TRP A 165 -21.10 6.12 13.55
N LEU A 166 -20.77 4.85 13.39
CA LEU A 166 -20.95 4.12 12.14
C LEU A 166 -22.45 4.07 11.75
N ALA A 167 -23.32 3.73 12.69
CA ALA A 167 -24.78 3.68 12.47
C ALA A 167 -25.38 5.05 12.12
N VAL A 168 -24.94 6.12 12.80
CA VAL A 168 -25.39 7.49 12.50
C VAL A 168 -24.95 7.90 11.08
N THR A 169 -23.68 7.63 10.74
CA THR A 169 -23.12 8.01 9.44
C THR A 169 -23.75 7.22 8.29
N TRP A 170 -24.13 5.96 8.51
CA TRP A 170 -24.87 5.17 7.52
C TRP A 170 -26.26 5.70 7.23
N ASN A 171 -26.93 6.24 8.25
CA ASN A 171 -28.28 6.77 8.07
C ASN A 171 -28.30 8.09 7.29
N THR A 172 -27.20 8.85 7.33
CA THR A 172 -27.09 10.16 6.68
C THR A 172 -26.41 10.11 5.31
N CYS A 173 -25.78 8.99 4.94
CA CYS A 173 -25.11 8.84 3.64
C CYS A 173 -25.99 8.02 2.66
N PRO A 174 -26.46 8.59 1.54
CA PRO A 174 -27.37 7.89 0.63
C PRO A 174 -26.72 6.71 -0.14
N GLY A 175 -25.39 6.67 -0.24
CA GLY A 175 -24.63 5.66 -0.99
C GLY A 175 -23.45 6.30 -1.72
N SER A 176 -22.77 5.53 -2.57
CA SER A 176 -21.67 6.07 -3.40
C SER A 176 -22.17 6.37 -4.80
N VAL A 177 -22.15 7.65 -5.19
CA VAL A 177 -22.19 8.07 -6.60
C VAL A 177 -20.75 8.21 -7.06
N PHE A 178 -20.37 7.53 -8.15
CA PHE A 178 -19.10 7.74 -8.81
C PHE A 178 -19.11 9.13 -9.42
N SER A 179 -18.69 10.14 -8.65
CA SER A 179 -18.26 11.41 -9.21
C SER A 179 -17.17 11.13 -10.24
N THR A 180 -17.14 11.87 -11.35
CA THR A 180 -16.12 11.78 -12.40
C THR A 180 -14.68 11.82 -11.87
N HIS A 181 -14.46 12.33 -10.65
CA HIS A 181 -13.19 12.25 -9.92
C HIS A 181 -12.78 10.83 -9.43
N VAL A 182 -13.72 9.91 -9.24
CA VAL A 182 -13.45 8.52 -8.83
C VAL A 182 -13.09 7.64 -10.04
N LEU A 183 -13.54 7.99 -11.25
CA LEU A 183 -13.17 7.30 -12.50
C LEU A 183 -11.68 7.44 -12.84
N GLY A 184 -11.02 8.51 -12.39
CA GLY A 184 -9.55 8.65 -12.49
C GLY A 184 -8.76 7.57 -11.73
N ASN A 185 -9.43 6.80 -10.86
CA ASN A 185 -8.82 5.67 -10.15
C ASN A 185 -9.13 4.30 -10.77
N LEU A 186 -9.99 4.21 -11.79
CA LEU A 186 -10.29 2.97 -12.52
C LEU A 186 -9.73 2.97 -13.96
N GLN A 187 -9.31 4.12 -14.48
CA GLN A 187 -8.58 4.23 -15.76
C GLN A 187 -7.06 4.25 -15.55
N THR A 188 -6.45 3.08 -15.50
CA THR A 188 -5.05 2.89 -15.97
C THR A 188 -5.01 1.75 -16.97
N LEU A 189 -5.85 1.86 -18.01
CA LEU A 189 -5.55 1.28 -19.31
C LEU A 189 -4.93 2.39 -20.16
N LYS A 190 -3.73 2.10 -20.66
CA LYS A 190 -2.90 2.97 -21.49
C LYS A 190 -3.64 3.39 -22.76
N SER A 191 -3.83 4.70 -22.98
CA SER A 191 -3.51 5.39 -24.24
C SER A 191 -3.67 6.92 -24.08
N PRO A 192 -2.92 7.75 -24.82
CA PRO A 192 -2.92 9.20 -24.67
C PRO A 192 -4.01 9.85 -25.54
N SER A 193 -4.27 11.12 -25.25
CA SER A 193 -5.11 12.07 -25.99
C SER A 193 -6.57 12.08 -25.55
N PHE A 194 -6.93 13.00 -24.67
CA PHE A 194 -8.11 13.88 -24.79
C PHE A 194 -8.05 14.92 -23.66
N SER A 195 -7.79 16.17 -24.03
CA SER A 195 -8.02 17.33 -23.17
C SER A 195 -9.51 17.68 -23.23
N LEU A 196 -10.17 17.86 -22.09
CA LEU A 196 -11.49 18.50 -22.07
C LEU A 196 -11.63 19.52 -20.94
N THR A 197 -12.10 20.68 -21.38
CA THR A 197 -12.26 21.98 -20.74
C THR A 197 -13.31 21.96 -19.62
N LEU A 198 -13.03 22.72 -18.56
CA LEU A 198 -13.94 23.02 -17.44
C LEU A 198 -15.20 23.76 -17.93
N LEU A 199 -16.38 23.25 -17.55
CA LEU A 199 -17.63 24.02 -17.54
C LEU A 199 -18.35 23.88 -16.19
N HIS A 200 -18.41 25.04 -15.53
CA HIS A 200 -19.31 25.59 -14.50
C HIS A 200 -19.87 24.72 -13.34
N PRO A 201 -19.73 25.18 -12.08
CA PRO A 201 -20.31 24.56 -10.89
C PRO A 201 -21.69 25.16 -10.55
N ALA A 202 -22.75 24.36 -10.55
CA ALA A 202 -24.03 24.76 -9.97
C ALA A 202 -24.89 23.55 -9.58
N THR A 203 -24.47 22.83 -8.55
CA THR A 203 -25.33 22.09 -7.59
C THR A 203 -24.45 21.65 -6.41
N LEU A 204 -24.12 22.62 -5.56
CA LEU A 204 -23.71 22.43 -4.15
C LEU A 204 -24.98 21.96 -3.39
N THR A 205 -25.01 21.13 -2.35
CA THR A 205 -24.12 20.88 -1.22
C THR A 205 -24.57 19.59 -0.53
N CYS A 206 -23.78 18.52 -0.58
CA CYS A 206 -23.61 17.70 0.61
C CYS A 206 -22.17 17.95 1.03
N ALA A 207 -22.04 18.71 2.11
CA ALA A 207 -20.80 19.28 2.61
C ALA A 207 -19.80 18.18 2.98
N TRP A 208 -19.02 17.72 2.01
CA TRP A 208 -17.74 17.11 2.31
C TRP A 208 -16.77 18.26 2.53
N TYR A 209 -16.53 18.53 3.80
CA TYR A 209 -15.32 19.21 4.24
C TYR A 209 -14.14 18.68 3.42
N THR A 210 -13.66 19.57 2.57
CA THR A 210 -12.31 19.66 2.04
C THR A 210 -11.31 18.83 2.83
N TRP A 211 -10.59 17.92 2.15
CA TRP A 211 -9.14 17.76 2.25
C TRP A 211 -8.46 17.66 3.65
N GLN A 212 -9.17 17.45 4.75
CA GLN A 212 -8.65 17.49 6.13
C GLN A 212 -8.10 16.13 6.62
N HIS A 213 -8.14 15.08 5.81
CA HIS A 213 -7.76 13.72 6.24
C HIS A 213 -6.65 13.06 5.41
N ARG A 214 -5.96 13.78 4.51
CA ARG A 214 -4.73 13.25 3.88
C ARG A 214 -3.66 12.88 4.92
N ASP A 215 -3.67 13.55 6.07
CA ASP A 215 -2.80 13.24 7.20
C ASP A 215 -3.31 12.15 8.13
N ASN A 216 -4.52 11.64 7.91
CA ASN A 216 -5.06 10.54 8.68
C ASN A 216 -4.21 9.28 8.43
N PRO A 217 -3.61 8.67 9.48
CA PRO A 217 -2.71 7.52 9.35
C PRO A 217 -3.32 6.34 8.60
N VAL A 218 -4.65 6.20 8.66
CA VAL A 218 -5.41 5.14 8.01
C VAL A 218 -5.43 5.35 6.49
N VAL A 219 -5.70 6.57 6.02
CA VAL A 219 -5.71 6.92 4.60
C VAL A 219 -4.32 6.71 3.97
N LYS A 220 -3.25 7.10 4.68
CA LYS A 220 -1.87 6.88 4.24
C LYS A 220 -1.52 5.39 4.11
N ARG A 221 -1.96 4.55 5.05
CA ARG A 221 -1.70 3.09 5.04
C ARG A 221 -2.45 2.37 3.90
N THR A 222 -3.70 2.75 3.65
CA THR A 222 -4.53 2.16 2.59
C THR A 222 -3.97 2.47 1.20
N LEU A 223 -3.56 3.72 0.95
CA LEU A 223 -2.89 4.12 -0.31
C LEU A 223 -1.55 3.38 -0.50
N ALA A 224 -0.76 3.22 0.57
CA ALA A 224 0.48 2.46 0.53
C ALA A 224 0.27 0.97 0.21
N GLY A 225 -0.85 0.37 0.65
CA GLY A 225 -1.21 -1.01 0.35
C GLY A 225 -1.62 -1.23 -1.11
N ARG A 226 -2.39 -0.30 -1.69
CA ARG A 226 -2.82 -0.34 -3.10
C ARG A 226 -1.63 -0.24 -4.06
N LEU A 227 -0.68 0.67 -3.77
CA LEU A 227 0.55 0.84 -4.55
C LEU A 227 1.50 -0.37 -4.48
N ARG A 228 1.37 -1.24 -3.46
CA ARG A 228 2.15 -2.49 -3.36
C ARG A 228 1.57 -3.61 -4.23
N ARG A 229 0.24 -3.69 -4.38
CA ARG A 229 -0.44 -4.73 -5.17
C ARG A 229 -0.33 -4.54 -6.68
N ALA A 230 -0.14 -3.32 -7.16
CA ALA A 230 -0.09 -3.00 -8.59
C ALA A 230 1.30 -3.05 -9.23
N ARG A 231 2.33 -3.59 -8.55
CA ARG A 231 3.71 -3.55 -9.07
C ARG A 231 3.97 -4.65 -10.11
N GLN A 232 4.33 -4.21 -11.32
CA GLN A 232 5.19 -4.99 -12.24
C GLN A 232 6.52 -5.34 -11.55
N GLN A 233 7.23 -6.36 -12.05
CA GLN A 233 8.57 -6.69 -11.54
C GLN A 233 9.43 -5.42 -11.47
N PRO A 234 9.97 -5.06 -10.29
CA PRO A 234 10.70 -3.82 -10.15
C PRO A 234 11.95 -3.85 -11.03
N SER A 235 12.10 -2.84 -11.90
CA SER A 235 13.37 -2.51 -12.56
C SER A 235 14.44 -2.38 -11.46
N ARG A 236 15.34 -3.36 -11.36
CA ARG A 236 16.27 -3.49 -10.23
C ARG A 236 17.45 -2.55 -10.46
N LYS A 237 17.59 -1.55 -9.59
CA LYS A 237 18.73 -0.62 -9.62
C LYS A 237 19.98 -1.33 -9.09
N PRO A 238 21.18 -1.05 -9.63
CA PRO A 238 22.43 -1.68 -9.18
C PRO A 238 22.70 -1.36 -7.70
N PRO A 239 23.33 -2.29 -6.94
CA PRO A 239 23.79 -1.99 -5.58
C PRO A 239 24.91 -0.96 -5.63
N LEU A 240 24.92 -0.04 -4.66
CA LEU A 240 26.09 0.82 -4.43
C LEU A 240 27.13 -0.04 -3.71
N ASP A 241 28.19 -0.48 -4.37
CA ASP A 241 29.23 -1.27 -3.69
C ASP A 241 30.20 -0.37 -2.90
N LEU A 242 31.08 -0.98 -2.11
CA LEU A 242 32.06 -0.26 -1.29
C LEU A 242 33.07 0.53 -2.14
N THR A 243 33.36 0.07 -3.36
CA THR A 243 34.28 0.74 -4.29
C THR A 243 33.69 2.05 -4.81
N ILE A 244 32.42 2.02 -5.24
CA ILE A 244 31.68 3.20 -5.67
C ILE A 244 31.45 4.13 -4.46
N LEU A 245 31.11 3.59 -3.29
CA LEU A 245 30.96 4.38 -2.08
C LEU A 245 32.23 5.15 -1.74
N HIS A 246 33.40 4.49 -1.76
CA HIS A 246 34.69 5.13 -1.53
C HIS A 246 34.93 6.26 -2.54
N ARG A 247 34.71 6.00 -3.84
CA ARG A 247 34.88 7.00 -4.89
C ARG A 247 33.98 8.22 -4.71
N VAL A 248 32.77 8.02 -4.20
CA VAL A 248 31.76 9.08 -4.05
C VAL A 248 31.97 9.89 -2.78
N LEU A 249 32.47 9.26 -1.71
CA LEU A 249 32.74 9.94 -0.44
C LEU A 249 34.08 10.68 -0.43
N HIS A 250 35.09 10.19 -1.17
CA HIS A 250 36.43 10.76 -1.14
C HIS A 250 36.50 12.24 -1.54
N PRO A 251 35.89 12.72 -2.66
CA PRO A 251 35.95 14.14 -3.02
C PRO A 251 35.25 15.05 -2.00
N PRO A 252 34.02 14.75 -1.54
CA PRO A 252 33.36 15.53 -0.50
C PRO A 252 34.12 15.61 0.82
N MET A 253 34.80 14.54 1.25
CA MET A 253 35.61 14.54 2.48
C MET A 253 36.79 15.52 2.42
N GLN A 254 37.27 15.82 1.21
CA GLN A 254 38.34 16.79 0.97
C GLN A 254 37.80 18.20 0.66
N SER A 255 36.48 18.36 0.55
CA SER A 255 35.85 19.65 0.24
C SER A 255 35.74 20.52 1.48
N ALA A 256 36.03 21.81 1.32
CA ALA A 256 35.74 22.82 2.34
C ALA A 256 34.26 23.28 2.30
N LEU A 257 33.48 22.84 1.30
CA LEU A 257 32.09 23.26 1.13
C LEU A 257 31.17 22.47 2.05
N HIS A 258 30.41 23.20 2.88
CA HIS A 258 29.46 22.63 3.83
C HIS A 258 28.47 21.64 3.20
N ASP A 259 27.91 21.99 2.04
CA ASP A 259 26.91 21.14 1.36
C ASP A 259 27.50 19.82 0.83
N ASP A 260 28.81 19.77 0.58
CA ASP A 260 29.49 18.54 0.16
C ASP A 260 29.66 17.60 1.36
N LEU A 261 30.09 18.15 2.50
CA LEU A 261 30.15 17.44 3.78
C LEU A 261 28.78 16.91 4.19
N LEU A 262 27.73 17.74 4.03
CA LEU A 262 26.34 17.32 4.25
C LEU A 262 25.94 16.13 3.39
N PHE A 263 26.27 16.19 2.09
CA PHE A 263 25.97 15.09 1.17
C PHE A 263 26.70 13.81 1.56
N ALA A 264 27.99 13.91 1.92
CA ALA A 264 28.81 12.79 2.36
C ALA A 264 28.25 12.14 3.64
N ALA A 265 27.93 12.96 4.64
CA ALA A 265 27.36 12.49 5.90
C ALA A 265 25.99 11.84 5.72
N LEU A 266 25.12 12.39 4.85
CA LEU A 266 23.84 11.77 4.50
C LEU A 266 23.99 10.45 3.75
N LEU A 267 24.94 10.36 2.82
CA LEU A 267 25.22 9.15 2.05
C LEU A 267 25.79 8.05 2.96
N ALA A 268 26.79 8.38 3.78
CA ALA A 268 27.39 7.48 4.77
C ALA A 268 26.33 7.00 5.78
N SER A 269 25.55 7.92 6.34
CA SER A 269 24.44 7.58 7.23
C SER A 269 23.41 6.68 6.54
N GLY A 270 23.03 6.98 5.29
CA GLY A 270 22.05 6.18 4.54
C GLY A 270 22.53 4.78 4.18
N PHE A 271 23.82 4.62 3.90
CA PHE A 271 24.46 3.34 3.58
C PHE A 271 24.64 2.46 4.83
N TYR A 272 25.21 3.04 5.91
CA TYR A 272 25.59 2.33 7.12
C TYR A 272 24.52 2.28 8.21
N ALA A 273 23.38 3.00 8.09
CA ALA A 273 22.25 2.90 9.03
C ALA A 273 21.57 1.52 9.08
N LEU A 274 22.02 0.57 8.25
CA LEU A 274 21.76 -0.86 8.33
C LEU A 274 22.69 -1.59 9.34
N MET A 275 23.40 -0.90 10.23
CA MET A 275 24.30 -1.49 11.24
C MET A 275 23.93 -0.99 12.65
N ARG A 276 22.96 -1.64 13.32
CA ARG A 276 22.32 -1.13 14.55
C ARG A 276 22.59 -1.93 15.82
N LEU A 277 23.69 -2.65 15.92
CA LEU A 277 24.04 -3.31 17.17
C LEU A 277 24.49 -2.25 18.20
N VAL A 278 24.44 -2.54 19.50
CA VAL A 278 24.85 -1.62 20.59
C VAL A 278 26.29 -1.92 21.03
N ASP A 279 27.23 -0.97 20.87
CA ASP A 279 28.60 -0.97 21.44
C ASP A 279 29.28 0.41 21.25
N ALA A 280 30.39 0.62 21.98
CA ALA A 280 30.90 1.88 22.53
C ALA A 280 31.27 3.05 21.58
N ALA A 281 31.41 2.86 20.27
CA ALA A 281 31.75 3.94 19.32
C ALA A 281 30.71 4.06 18.20
N SER A 282 29.77 4.99 18.36
CA SER A 282 28.69 5.18 17.40
C SER A 282 28.17 6.61 17.36
N PHE A 283 27.90 7.08 16.15
CA PHE A 283 27.04 8.24 15.95
C PHE A 283 25.57 7.78 16.02
N SER A 284 24.74 8.51 16.76
CA SER A 284 23.31 8.21 16.81
C SER A 284 22.45 9.45 16.73
N PHE A 285 21.30 9.33 16.09
CA PHE A 285 20.32 10.39 16.01
C PHE A 285 18.91 9.83 16.00
N ASN A 286 17.97 10.60 16.54
CA ASN A 286 16.57 10.19 16.61
C ASN A 286 15.83 10.63 15.34
N LEU A 287 15.19 9.67 14.67
CA LEU A 287 14.17 9.96 13.66
C LEU A 287 12.81 10.06 14.36
N PRO A 288 12.18 11.25 14.41
CA PRO A 288 10.90 11.42 15.09
C PRO A 288 9.79 10.58 14.45
N THR A 289 9.86 10.33 13.14
CA THR A 289 8.86 9.57 12.38
C THR A 289 9.50 8.67 11.32
N HIS A 290 8.85 7.55 10.97
CA HIS A 290 9.27 6.68 9.87
C HIS A 290 8.10 5.90 9.26
N LYS A 291 8.27 5.39 8.02
CA LYS A 291 7.19 4.77 7.21
C LYS A 291 6.53 3.51 7.79
N THR A 292 7.09 2.91 8.84
CA THR A 292 6.55 1.72 9.53
C THR A 292 6.12 2.02 10.97
N LEU A 293 6.08 3.29 11.38
CA LEU A 293 5.67 3.71 12.71
C LEU A 293 4.22 3.28 12.98
N LYS A 294 4.05 2.36 13.94
CA LYS A 294 2.74 1.92 14.45
C LYS A 294 2.43 2.51 15.83
N VAL A 295 3.44 2.91 16.60
CA VAL A 295 3.36 3.44 17.98
C VAL A 295 4.33 4.62 18.10
N GLY A 296 3.96 5.67 18.85
CA GLY A 296 4.57 7.01 18.86
C GLY A 296 5.98 7.18 19.44
N HIS A 297 6.81 6.14 19.48
CA HIS A 297 8.22 6.28 19.83
C HIS A 297 9.06 6.41 18.56
N GLY A 298 9.88 7.46 18.47
CA GLY A 298 10.82 7.68 17.37
C GLY A 298 11.76 6.49 17.17
N ASN A 299 12.54 6.50 16.09
CA ASN A 299 13.50 5.45 15.80
C ASN A 299 14.91 6.00 15.87
N THR A 300 15.71 5.53 16.81
CA THR A 300 17.13 5.87 16.86
C THR A 300 17.84 5.19 15.69
N ILE A 301 18.52 6.00 14.88
CA ILE A 301 19.50 5.53 13.90
C ILE A 301 20.85 5.52 14.61
N MET A 302 21.55 4.42 14.49
CA MET A 302 22.91 4.25 15.00
C MET A 302 23.78 3.90 13.81
N VAL A 303 24.91 4.59 13.70
CA VAL A 303 25.96 4.39 12.70
C VAL A 303 27.23 4.08 13.47
N ARG A 304 27.88 2.97 13.13
CA ARG A 304 29.11 2.49 13.79
C ARG A 304 30.30 2.65 12.86
N SER A 305 31.49 2.63 13.44
CA SER A 305 32.72 2.43 12.66
C SER A 305 32.65 1.12 11.87
N PHE A 306 33.19 1.14 10.66
CA PHE A 306 33.20 0.01 9.74
C PHE A 306 34.62 -0.19 9.17
N HIS A 307 35.23 -1.32 9.48
CA HIS A 307 36.62 -1.62 9.13
C HIS A 307 36.79 -2.24 7.73
N GLY A 308 35.69 -2.51 7.03
CA GLY A 308 35.70 -3.11 5.68
C GLY A 308 35.66 -2.10 4.53
N GLY A 309 35.79 -0.80 4.80
CA GLY A 309 35.64 0.27 3.81
C GLY A 309 35.85 1.66 4.41
N VAL A 310 35.18 2.68 3.86
CA VAL A 310 35.22 4.04 4.42
C VAL A 310 34.50 4.05 5.77
N ASP A 311 35.21 4.40 6.83
CA ASP A 311 34.60 4.60 8.14
C ASP A 311 33.63 5.79 8.08
N PRO A 312 32.33 5.60 8.40
CA PRO A 312 31.37 6.69 8.39
C PRO A 312 31.55 7.72 9.50
N LEU A 313 32.19 7.37 10.62
CA LEU A 313 32.25 8.28 11.78
C LEU A 313 33.04 9.55 11.47
N PRO A 314 34.27 9.51 10.91
CA PRO A 314 35.00 10.72 10.55
C PRO A 314 34.25 11.62 9.55
N VAL A 315 33.53 11.01 8.60
CA VAL A 315 32.74 11.74 7.59
C VAL A 315 31.60 12.52 8.24
N ILE A 316 30.91 11.88 9.18
CA ILE A 316 29.79 12.50 9.90
C ILE A 316 30.30 13.58 10.84
N ASP A 317 31.39 13.31 11.56
CA ASP A 317 32.01 14.28 12.48
C ASP A 317 32.44 15.55 11.75
N GLN A 318 33.06 15.43 10.58
CA GLN A 318 33.49 16.58 9.78
C GLN A 318 32.29 17.48 9.39
N TYR A 319 31.15 16.89 9.04
CA TYR A 319 29.93 17.64 8.78
C TYR A 319 29.37 18.30 10.04
N ILE A 320 29.36 17.61 11.18
CA ILE A 320 28.84 18.16 12.46
C ILE A 320 29.67 19.38 12.87
N HIS A 321 30.99 19.30 12.80
CA HIS A 321 31.87 20.45 13.09
C HIS A 321 31.56 21.64 12.17
N SER A 322 31.38 21.39 10.87
CA SER A 322 31.02 22.44 9.91
C SER A 322 29.64 23.04 10.19
N ARG A 323 28.65 22.20 10.53
CA ARG A 323 27.29 22.60 10.88
C ARG A 323 27.26 23.46 12.14
N ASP A 324 27.89 23.00 13.21
CA ASP A 324 27.86 23.66 14.51
C ASP A 324 28.58 25.02 14.46
N HIS A 325 29.63 25.12 13.64
CA HIS A 325 30.28 26.39 13.34
C HIS A 325 29.39 27.38 12.58
N LEU A 326 28.64 26.93 11.57
CA LEU A 326 27.80 27.80 10.73
C LEU A 326 26.42 28.13 11.34
N PHE A 327 25.88 27.20 12.12
CA PHE A 327 24.47 27.18 12.55
C PHE A 327 24.34 26.96 14.06
N TYR A 328 25.10 27.74 14.81
CA TYR A 328 25.02 27.79 16.26
C TYR A 328 23.56 28.00 16.72
N PHE A 329 23.07 27.13 17.61
CA PHE A 329 21.68 27.05 18.11
C PHE A 329 20.59 26.49 17.19
N SER A 330 20.92 25.98 16.00
CA SER A 330 19.90 25.31 15.19
C SER A 330 19.62 23.90 15.75
N PRO A 331 18.36 23.48 15.95
CA PRO A 331 18.04 22.12 16.41
C PRO A 331 18.12 21.07 15.30
N GLU A 332 18.06 21.46 14.02
CA GLU A 332 18.05 20.54 12.89
C GLU A 332 19.44 19.96 12.61
N LEU A 333 19.57 18.64 12.65
CA LEU A 333 20.83 17.95 12.36
C LEU A 333 21.30 18.16 10.92
N TRP A 334 20.38 18.13 9.95
CA TRP A 334 20.70 18.19 8.52
C TRP A 334 20.32 19.56 7.96
N LEU A 335 21.31 20.40 7.69
CA LEU A 335 21.14 21.75 7.17
C LEU A 335 22.08 21.96 5.99
N THR A 336 21.56 22.57 4.94
CA THR A 336 22.37 23.14 3.85
C THR A 336 23.02 24.45 4.28
N SER A 337 23.99 24.95 3.51
CA SER A 337 24.64 26.25 3.71
C SER A 337 23.63 27.41 3.83
N GLU A 338 22.46 27.26 3.18
CA GLU A 338 21.33 28.18 3.21
C GLU A 338 20.37 28.00 4.41
N ARG A 339 20.73 27.17 5.41
CA ARG A 339 19.87 26.83 6.57
C ARG A 339 18.56 26.14 6.21
N ARG A 340 18.53 25.42 5.09
CA ARG A 340 17.36 24.64 4.65
C ARG A 340 17.58 23.15 4.88
N ILE A 341 16.52 22.45 5.25
CA ILE A 341 16.53 20.99 5.36
C ILE A 341 16.69 20.39 3.94
N PRO A 342 17.68 19.50 3.71
CA PRO A 342 17.92 18.92 2.40
C PRO A 342 16.73 18.07 1.95
N THR A 343 16.20 18.37 0.75
CA THR A 343 15.07 17.63 0.19
C THR A 343 15.53 16.34 -0.50
N ARG A 344 14.58 15.43 -0.75
CA ARG A 344 14.84 14.24 -1.59
C ARG A 344 15.41 14.63 -2.98
N ALA A 345 14.89 15.70 -3.58
CA ALA A 345 15.35 16.15 -4.90
C ALA A 345 16.80 16.64 -4.84
N TRP A 346 17.16 17.39 -3.79
CA TRP A 346 18.53 17.85 -3.54
C TRP A 346 19.51 16.67 -3.44
N PHE A 347 19.17 15.67 -2.61
CA PHE A 347 20.03 14.49 -2.41
C PHE A 347 20.13 13.65 -3.68
N THR A 348 19.00 13.40 -4.35
CA THR A 348 18.95 12.57 -5.57
C THR A 348 19.78 13.19 -6.69
N ARG A 349 19.72 14.53 -6.85
CA ARG A 349 20.53 15.25 -7.84
C ARG A 349 22.03 15.07 -7.58
N ARG A 350 22.48 15.27 -6.34
CA ARG A 350 23.89 15.08 -5.97
C ARG A 350 24.35 13.63 -6.14
N LEU A 351 23.51 12.66 -5.75
CA LEU A 351 23.78 11.24 -5.96
C LEU A 351 23.93 10.89 -7.45
N HIS A 352 23.00 11.35 -8.29
CA HIS A 352 23.04 11.09 -9.72
C HIS A 352 24.26 11.74 -10.38
N ASN A 353 24.66 12.93 -9.93
CA ASN A 353 25.86 13.59 -10.43
C ASN A 353 27.15 12.84 -10.05
N ALA A 354 27.18 12.21 -8.88
CA ALA A 354 28.37 11.51 -8.39
C ALA A 354 28.50 10.07 -8.93
N CYS A 355 27.38 9.36 -9.11
CA CYS A 355 27.39 7.92 -9.42
C CYS A 355 26.66 7.54 -10.71
N GLY A 356 25.83 8.43 -11.27
CA GLY A 356 24.91 8.11 -12.37
C GLY A 356 23.45 7.96 -11.95
N SER A 357 22.53 8.16 -12.91
CA SER A 357 21.06 8.16 -12.72
C SER A 357 20.44 6.78 -12.45
N GLU A 358 21.22 5.73 -12.64
CA GLU A 358 20.89 4.36 -12.30
C GLU A 358 20.92 4.12 -10.79
N PHE A 359 21.72 4.88 -10.03
CA PHE A 359 21.82 4.76 -8.58
C PHE A 359 20.73 5.57 -7.89
N THR A 360 20.04 4.93 -6.96
CA THR A 360 18.95 5.57 -6.19
C THR A 360 19.09 5.24 -4.71
N GLY A 361 18.21 5.80 -3.88
CA GLY A 361 18.17 5.41 -2.45
C GLY A 361 17.98 3.90 -2.20
N HIS A 362 17.44 3.14 -3.16
CA HIS A 362 17.37 1.66 -3.04
C HIS A 362 18.75 1.01 -3.25
N SER A 363 19.63 1.61 -4.05
CA SER A 363 20.99 1.13 -4.30
C SER A 363 21.84 1.14 -3.03
N MET A 364 21.66 2.14 -2.16
CA MET A 364 22.34 2.21 -0.86
C MET A 364 21.95 1.04 0.04
N ARG A 365 20.65 0.71 0.10
CA ARG A 365 20.15 -0.41 0.90
C ARG A 365 20.64 -1.77 0.39
N ALA A 366 20.67 -1.94 -0.93
CA ALA A 366 21.23 -3.14 -1.54
C ALA A 366 22.73 -3.26 -1.28
N GLY A 367 23.43 -2.12 -1.36
CA GLY A 367 24.85 -1.98 -1.08
C GLY A 367 25.24 -2.36 0.35
N GLY A 368 24.62 -1.71 1.36
CA GLY A 368 24.92 -1.98 2.76
C GLY A 368 24.62 -3.43 3.18
N ALA A 369 23.55 -4.03 2.65
CA ALA A 369 23.26 -5.45 2.86
C ALA A 369 24.35 -6.37 2.30
N THR A 370 24.87 -6.02 1.11
CA THR A 370 25.94 -6.76 0.45
C THR A 370 27.27 -6.58 1.20
N ALA A 371 27.58 -5.37 1.67
CA ALA A 371 28.77 -5.10 2.46
C ALA A 371 28.80 -5.89 3.77
N LEU A 372 27.67 -5.99 4.48
CA LEU A 372 27.54 -6.81 5.68
C LEU A 372 27.72 -8.31 5.40
N ALA A 373 27.13 -8.79 4.30
CA ALA A 373 27.29 -10.16 3.85
C ALA A 373 28.76 -10.47 3.51
N MET A 374 29.46 -9.57 2.82
CA MET A 374 30.88 -9.69 2.51
C MET A 374 31.76 -9.63 3.76
N ALA A 375 31.36 -8.86 4.77
CA ALA A 375 32.03 -8.81 6.07
C ALA A 375 31.74 -10.04 6.96
N GLY A 376 31.06 -11.07 6.46
CA GLY A 376 30.77 -12.31 7.18
C GLY A 376 29.62 -12.20 8.19
N THR A 377 28.77 -11.17 8.10
CA THR A 377 27.64 -11.01 9.03
C THR A 377 26.60 -12.10 8.77
N PRO A 378 26.11 -12.83 9.81
CA PRO A 378 25.14 -13.90 9.61
C PRO A 378 23.81 -13.41 8.97
N PRO A 379 23.16 -14.24 8.11
CA PRO A 379 21.87 -13.96 7.47
C PRO A 379 20.79 -13.38 8.37
N HIS A 380 20.56 -14.00 9.53
CA HIS A 380 19.52 -13.60 10.48
C HIS A 380 19.82 -12.23 11.11
N VAL A 381 21.10 -11.89 11.28
CA VAL A 381 21.55 -10.57 11.75
C VAL A 381 21.31 -9.53 10.67
N ILE A 382 21.69 -9.80 9.42
CA ILE A 382 21.40 -8.90 8.28
C ILE A 382 19.89 -8.67 8.16
N GLN A 383 19.10 -9.75 8.25
CA GLN A 383 17.64 -9.70 8.21
C GLN A 383 17.05 -8.82 9.31
N ALA A 384 17.49 -9.03 10.54
CA ALA A 384 17.06 -8.28 11.72
C ALA A 384 17.42 -6.79 11.59
N ILE A 385 18.66 -6.47 11.18
CA ILE A 385 19.08 -5.07 11.11
C ILE A 385 18.38 -4.32 9.96
N GLY A 386 18.14 -4.98 8.82
CA GLY A 386 17.38 -4.38 7.72
C GLY A 386 15.86 -4.37 7.89
N ARG A 387 15.34 -4.93 8.99
CA ARG A 387 13.91 -5.09 9.31
C ARG A 387 13.12 -5.77 8.19
N TRP A 388 13.70 -6.81 7.61
CA TRP A 388 13.02 -7.61 6.59
C TRP A 388 12.19 -8.72 7.25
N SER A 389 10.88 -8.70 7.03
CA SER A 389 9.95 -9.73 7.53
C SER A 389 10.00 -11.04 6.75
N SER A 390 10.81 -11.10 5.69
CA SER A 390 10.98 -12.25 4.79
C SER A 390 12.40 -12.28 4.23
N ASP A 391 12.76 -13.36 3.52
CA ASP A 391 14.06 -13.52 2.83
C ASP A 391 14.24 -12.60 1.61
N GLU A 392 13.49 -11.50 1.53
CA GLU A 392 13.63 -10.48 0.51
C GLU A 392 15.03 -9.86 0.44
N TRP A 393 15.77 -9.87 1.55
CA TRP A 393 17.13 -9.33 1.60
C TRP A 393 18.13 -10.15 0.78
N GLN A 394 17.91 -11.47 0.66
CA GLN A 394 18.72 -12.37 -0.19
C GLN A 394 18.70 -11.93 -1.66
N LYS A 395 17.65 -11.19 -2.08
CA LYS A 395 17.54 -10.64 -3.44
C LYS A 395 18.58 -9.55 -3.73
N TYR A 396 19.18 -8.94 -2.71
CA TYR A 396 20.20 -7.89 -2.85
C TYR A 396 21.63 -8.44 -2.99
N VAL A 397 21.92 -9.62 -2.41
CA VAL A 397 23.27 -10.21 -2.34
C VAL A 397 23.62 -11.08 -3.58
N ARG A 398 22.67 -11.28 -4.50
CA ARG A 398 22.75 -12.23 -5.63
C ARG A 398 23.93 -12.06 -6.62
N LYS A 399 24.67 -10.96 -6.58
CA LYS A 399 25.82 -10.76 -7.50
C LYS A 399 27.07 -11.56 -7.12
N HIS A 400 27.08 -12.23 -5.96
CA HIS A 400 28.15 -13.14 -5.56
C HIS A 400 27.59 -14.54 -5.24
N PRO A 401 27.52 -15.45 -6.24
CA PRO A 401 26.95 -16.80 -6.08
C PRO A 401 27.57 -17.58 -4.92
N TYR A 402 28.88 -17.44 -4.73
CA TYR A 402 29.64 -18.07 -3.66
C TYR A 402 29.26 -17.57 -2.26
N LEU A 403 28.99 -16.26 -2.11
CA LEU A 403 28.53 -15.70 -0.83
C LEU A 403 27.12 -16.19 -0.50
N GLN A 404 26.24 -16.29 -1.49
CA GLN A 404 24.90 -16.82 -1.29
C GLN A 404 24.93 -18.30 -0.87
N GLN A 405 25.85 -19.10 -1.45
CA GLN A 405 26.04 -20.50 -1.07
C GLN A 405 26.66 -20.65 0.33
N ALA A 406 27.67 -19.85 0.66
CA ALA A 406 28.28 -19.83 2.01
C ALA A 406 27.28 -19.39 3.09
N LEU A 407 26.44 -18.39 2.81
CA LEU A 407 25.41 -17.89 3.72
C LEU A 407 24.23 -18.86 3.92
N LEU A 408 23.90 -19.67 2.91
CA LEU A 408 22.82 -20.67 3.00
C LEU A 408 23.27 -22.01 3.61
N HIS A 409 24.56 -22.37 3.47
CA HIS A 409 25.08 -23.68 3.85
C HIS A 409 26.16 -23.65 4.95
N GLY A 410 26.46 -22.49 5.53
CA GLY A 410 27.20 -22.37 6.80
C GLY A 410 28.69 -22.71 6.77
N SER A 411 29.32 -22.82 5.60
CA SER A 411 30.77 -23.06 5.50
C SER A 411 31.52 -21.74 5.23
N PRO A 412 32.53 -21.37 6.04
CA PRO A 412 33.34 -20.20 5.76
C PRO A 412 34.11 -20.38 4.43
N PRO A 413 34.34 -19.31 3.66
CA PRO A 413 35.21 -19.40 2.48
C PRO A 413 36.63 -19.77 2.94
N ALA A 414 37.18 -20.83 2.35
CA ALA A 414 38.59 -21.17 2.52
C ALA A 414 39.45 -19.98 2.07
N SER A 415 40.35 -19.54 2.94
CA SER A 415 41.39 -18.57 2.63
C SER A 415 42.23 -19.06 1.45
N ALA A 416 42.29 -18.25 0.40
CA ALA A 416 43.29 -18.35 -0.67
C ALA A 416 44.13 -17.09 -0.68
#